data_AF-A0A9P0B6N3-F1
#
_entry.id   AF-A0A9P0B6N3-F1
#
_cell.length_a   1.000
_cell.length_b   1.000
_cell.length_c   1.000
_cell.angle_alpha   90.00
_cell.angle_beta   90.00
_cell.angle_gamma   90.00
#
_symmetry.space_group_name_H-M   'P 1'
#
loop_
_entity.id
_entity.type
_entity.pdbx_description
1 polymer ?
#
loop_
_entity_poly.entity_id
_entity_poly.type
_entity_poly.pdbx_seq_one_letter_code
_entity_poly.pdbx_strand_id
1 'polypeptide(L)'
;MFASYMFSVLLLLATVNGKFLQDTCLTPNSERGICINLQECPPIFALSNDFTNQITLEILKFLIGSQCGFVKSNAKVCCPLSELNKEDISNQESVASNSFVLTQ
;
A
#
# COMPACT_ATOMS: atom_id res chain seq x y z
N MET A 1 23.08 2.98 -39.44
CA MET A 1 23.01 4.07 -38.45
C MET A 1 21.65 4.15 -37.75
N PHE A 2 20.53 4.11 -38.46
CA PHE A 2 19.20 4.14 -37.81
C PHE A 2 18.83 2.83 -37.08
N ALA A 3 19.24 1.68 -37.61
CA ALA A 3 18.99 0.37 -36.99
C ALA A 3 19.70 0.20 -35.63
N SER A 4 20.92 0.76 -35.49
CA SER A 4 21.66 0.74 -34.23
C SER A 4 21.01 1.62 -33.15
N TYR A 5 20.44 2.76 -33.54
CA TYR A 5 19.70 3.62 -32.61
C TYR A 5 18.40 2.96 -32.15
N MET A 6 17.68 2.31 -33.06
CA MET A 6 16.47 1.56 -32.73
C MET A 6 16.75 0.40 -31.77
N PHE A 7 17.87 -0.30 -31.94
CA PHE A 7 18.29 -1.36 -31.02
C PHE A 7 18.63 -0.82 -29.63
N SER A 8 19.35 0.30 -29.56
CA SER A 8 19.66 0.97 -28.29
C SER A 8 18.41 1.48 -27.57
N VAL A 9 17.44 2.05 -28.31
CA VAL A 9 16.17 2.52 -27.74
C VAL A 9 15.31 1.37 -27.24
N LEU A 10 15.26 0.24 -27.96
CA LEU A 10 14.51 -0.94 -27.57
C LEU A 10 15.07 -1.59 -26.28
N LEU A 11 16.41 -1.61 -26.13
CA LEU A 11 17.08 -2.10 -24.92
C LEU A 11 16.79 -1.21 -23.69
N LEU A 12 16.71 0.11 -23.88
CA LEU A 12 16.37 1.04 -22.80
C LEU A 12 14.91 0.86 -22.33
N LEU A 13 13.98 0.62 -23.25
CA LEU A 13 12.55 0.43 -22.93
C LEU A 13 12.24 -0.94 -22.31
N ALA A 14 13.07 -1.96 -22.52
CA ALA A 14 12.84 -3.31 -21.96
C ALA A 14 13.17 -3.43 -20.45
N THR A 15 13.80 -2.43 -19.84
CA THR A 15 14.27 -2.50 -18.44
C THR A 15 13.29 -1.92 -17.42
N VAL A 16 12.18 -1.29 -17.84
CA VAL A 16 11.17 -0.71 -16.93
C VAL A 16 10.19 -1.77 -16.38
N ASN A 17 10.71 -2.72 -15.61
CA ASN A 17 9.87 -3.61 -14.79
C ASN A 17 9.65 -2.99 -13.40
N GLY A 18 8.71 -2.04 -13.32
CA GLY A 18 8.27 -1.49 -12.04
C GLY A 18 7.41 -2.52 -11.29
N LYS A 19 7.99 -3.26 -10.35
CA LYS A 19 7.21 -4.10 -9.42
C LYS A 19 6.57 -3.18 -8.37
N PHE A 20 5.25 -3.02 -8.42
CA PHE A 20 4.46 -2.49 -7.31
C PHE A 20 4.47 -3.55 -6.20
N LEU A 21 5.39 -3.43 -5.23
CA LEU A 21 5.38 -4.29 -4.05
C LEU A 21 4.03 -4.08 -3.36
N GLN A 22 3.37 -5.17 -3.02
CA GLN A 22 2.18 -5.14 -2.18
C GLN A 22 2.52 -4.32 -0.92
N ASP A 23 1.81 -3.20 -0.76
CA ASP A 23 2.21 -2.03 0.03
C ASP A 23 2.34 -2.35 1.55
N THR A 24 3.39 -3.06 1.96
CA THR A 24 3.77 -3.19 3.37
C THR A 24 4.30 -1.84 3.86
N CYS A 25 3.89 -1.42 5.04
CA CYS A 25 4.24 -0.11 5.60
C CYS A 25 4.61 -0.24 7.09
N LEU A 26 5.22 0.81 7.63
CA LEU A 26 5.48 0.94 9.06
C LEU A 26 4.57 2.03 9.61
N THR A 27 3.85 1.72 10.69
CA THR A 27 3.04 2.72 11.39
C THR A 27 3.95 3.79 12.01
N PRO A 28 3.43 4.98 12.35
CA PRO A 28 4.18 5.98 13.12
C PRO A 28 4.75 5.44 14.45
N ASN A 29 4.17 4.35 14.97
CA ASN A 29 4.62 3.65 16.17
C ASN A 29 5.66 2.55 15.88
N SER A 30 6.23 2.51 14.66
CA SER A 30 7.19 1.49 14.20
C SER A 30 6.67 0.05 14.15
N GLU A 31 5.35 -0.13 14.03
CA GLU A 31 4.74 -1.46 13.89
C GLU A 31 4.59 -1.84 12.43
N ARG A 32 4.68 -3.13 12.11
CA ARG A 32 4.46 -3.62 10.75
C ARG A 32 2.97 -3.61 10.39
N GLY A 33 2.67 -3.04 9.23
CA GLY A 33 1.31 -2.91 8.72
C GLY A 33 1.22 -3.10 7.21
N ILE A 34 -0.01 -2.97 6.71
CA ILE A 34 -0.35 -2.96 5.28
C ILE A 34 -1.10 -1.69 4.92
N CYS A 35 -0.87 -1.18 3.72
CA CYS A 35 -1.53 0.02 3.21
C CYS A 35 -2.89 -0.35 2.59
N ILE A 36 -3.95 -0.12 3.34
CA ILE A 36 -5.34 -0.43 2.96
C ILE A 36 -6.21 0.82 3.03
N ASN A 37 -7.46 0.75 2.57
CA ASN A 37 -8.35 1.90 2.65
C ASN A 37 -8.66 2.24 4.12
N LEU A 38 -8.85 3.53 4.40
CA LEU A 38 -9.24 4.04 5.73
C LEU A 38 -10.41 3.25 6.36
N GLN A 39 -11.39 2.88 5.54
CA GLN A 39 -12.60 2.16 5.97
C GLN A 39 -12.35 0.69 6.33
N GLU A 40 -11.26 0.11 5.83
CA GLU A 40 -10.87 -1.28 6.03
C GLU A 40 -9.94 -1.45 7.24
N CYS A 41 -9.54 -0.35 7.89
CA CYS A 41 -8.73 -0.37 9.10
C CYS A 41 -9.57 0.00 10.33
N PRO A 42 -10.05 -0.98 11.13
CA PRO A 42 -10.90 -0.73 12.29
C PRO A 42 -10.38 0.34 13.27
N PRO A 43 -9.08 0.35 13.66
CA PRO A 43 -8.60 1.31 14.66
C PRO A 43 -8.57 2.74 14.13
N ILE A 44 -8.16 2.92 12.87
CA ILE A 44 -8.11 4.25 12.24
C ILE A 44 -9.55 4.72 11.92
N PHE A 45 -10.43 3.83 11.48
CA PHE A 45 -11.82 4.15 11.19
C PHE A 45 -12.57 4.60 12.44
N ALA A 46 -12.36 3.92 13.58
CA ALA A 46 -12.95 4.32 14.85
C ALA A 46 -12.50 5.73 15.26
N LEU A 47 -11.21 6.05 15.13
CA LEU A 47 -10.67 7.38 15.41
C LEU A 47 -11.23 8.47 14.47
N SER A 48 -11.44 8.13 13.19
CA SER A 48 -11.99 9.08 12.21
C SER A 48 -13.49 9.29 12.34
N ASN A 49 -14.22 8.30 12.86
CA ASN A 49 -15.68 8.32 12.99
C ASN A 49 -16.15 8.68 14.41
N ASP A 50 -15.22 8.96 15.32
CA ASP A 50 -15.54 9.48 16.64
C ASP A 50 -15.86 10.97 16.56
N PHE A 51 -17.11 11.27 16.18
CA PHE A 51 -17.65 12.63 16.15
C PHE A 51 -18.05 13.14 17.54
N THR A 52 -18.04 12.27 18.56
CA THR A 52 -18.46 12.62 19.92
C THR A 52 -17.31 13.26 20.69
N ASN A 53 -16.09 12.78 20.46
CA ASN A 53 -14.87 13.37 20.99
C ASN A 53 -14.27 14.36 19.99
N GLN A 54 -13.81 15.52 20.48
CA GLN A 54 -13.07 16.45 19.63
C GLN A 54 -11.77 15.78 19.18
N ILE A 55 -11.57 15.65 17.87
CA ILE A 55 -10.31 15.16 17.30
C ILE A 55 -9.18 16.05 17.81
N THR A 56 -8.29 15.47 18.62
CA THR A 56 -7.13 16.18 19.14
C THR A 56 -6.06 16.33 18.05
N LEU A 57 -5.16 17.31 18.23
CA LEU A 57 -4.06 17.54 17.29
C LEU A 57 -3.15 16.29 17.14
N GLU A 58 -2.99 15.50 18.20
CA GLU A 58 -2.22 14.25 18.16
C GLU A 58 -2.89 13.18 17.29
N ILE A 59 -4.20 13.00 17.44
CA ILE A 59 -4.96 12.07 16.59
C ILE A 59 -4.86 12.49 15.13
N LEU A 60 -5.02 13.79 14.84
CA LEU A 60 -4.88 14.30 13.48
C LEU A 60 -3.48 14.04 12.90
N LYS A 61 -2.42 14.28 13.68
CA LYS A 61 -1.04 13.96 13.27
C LYS A 61 -0.84 12.48 13.00
N PHE A 62 -1.44 11.61 13.83
CA PHE A 62 -1.38 10.17 13.63
C PHE A 62 -2.12 9.74 12.36
N LEU A 63 -3.30 10.29 12.08
CA LEU A 63 -4.08 10.01 10.86
C LEU A 63 -3.31 10.43 9.60
N ILE A 64 -2.71 11.62 9.61
CA ILE A 64 -1.89 12.13 8.51
C ILE A 64 -0.61 11.29 8.35
N GLY A 65 0.08 10.98 9.45
CA GLY A 65 1.32 10.19 9.45
C GLY A 65 1.11 8.74 9.05
N SER A 66 -0.11 8.21 9.23
CA SER A 66 -0.48 6.88 8.79
C SER A 66 -0.88 6.84 7.32
N GLN A 67 -1.00 7.97 6.62
CA GLN A 67 -1.37 7.98 5.20
C GLN A 67 -0.22 7.41 4.34
N CYS A 68 -0.52 6.35 3.60
CA CYS A 68 0.45 5.66 2.73
C CYS A 68 0.15 5.84 1.23
N GLY A 69 -0.99 6.42 0.88
CA GLY A 69 -1.34 6.75 -0.50
C GLY A 69 -2.82 7.06 -0.69
N PHE A 70 -3.25 7.04 -1.95
CA PHE A 70 -4.65 7.24 -2.33
C PHE A 70 -5.06 6.20 -3.38
N VAL A 71 -6.27 5.67 -3.25
CA VAL A 71 -6.93 4.90 -4.32
C VAL A 71 -8.16 5.66 -4.77
N LYS A 72 -8.13 6.14 -6.02
CA LYS A 72 -9.15 7.02 -6.59
C LYS A 72 -9.30 8.30 -5.75
N SER A 73 -10.31 8.36 -4.89
CA SER A 73 -10.63 9.47 -4.00
C SER A 73 -10.59 9.08 -2.52
N ASN A 74 -10.24 7.82 -2.22
CA ASN A 74 -10.15 7.30 -0.86
C ASN A 74 -8.70 7.33 -0.40
N ALA A 75 -8.48 7.88 0.80
CA ALA A 75 -7.18 7.83 1.44
C ALA A 75 -6.88 6.41 1.91
N LYS A 76 -5.67 5.94 1.60
CA LYS A 76 -5.12 4.72 2.17
C LYS A 76 -4.31 5.04 3.41
N VAL A 77 -4.39 4.15 4.39
CA VAL A 77 -3.68 4.25 5.66
C VAL A 77 -2.90 2.98 5.95
N CYS A 78 -1.79 3.13 6.66
CA CYS A 78 -0.99 2.04 7.16
C CYS A 78 -1.69 1.43 8.37
N CYS A 79 -2.29 0.26 8.18
CA CYS A 79 -2.99 -0.45 9.24
C CYS A 79 -2.07 -1.51 9.85
N PRO A 80 -1.85 -1.52 11.18
CA PRO A 80 -1.03 -2.54 11.82
C PRO A 80 -1.66 -3.93 11.67
N LEU A 81 -0.82 -4.93 11.38
CA LEU A 81 -1.28 -6.32 11.20
C LEU A 81 -1.94 -6.91 12.45
N SER A 82 -1.61 -6.39 13.62
CA SER A 82 -2.19 -6.80 14.91
C SER A 82 -3.68 -6.50 15.02
N GLU A 83 -4.17 -5.52 14.25
CA GLU A 83 -5.56 -5.00 14.32
C GLU A 83 -6.42 -5.48 13.15
N LEU A 84 -5.87 -6.33 12.27
CA LEU A 84 -6.58 -6.87 11.11
C LEU A 84 -7.10 -8.27 11.41
N ASN A 85 -8.41 -8.47 11.24
CA ASN A 85 -8.99 -9.81 11.22
C ASN A 85 -8.60 -10.49 9.90
N LYS A 86 -8.16 -11.75 9.99
CA LYS A 86 -7.54 -12.53 8.90
C LYS A 86 -8.35 -12.67 7.59
N GLU A 87 -9.59 -12.21 7.53
CA GLU A 87 -10.45 -12.36 6.35
C GLU A 87 -10.13 -11.34 5.25
N ASP A 88 -9.57 -10.16 5.57
CA ASP A 88 -9.21 -9.14 4.56
C ASP A 88 -7.86 -9.40 3.87
N ILE A 89 -7.02 -10.24 4.47
CA ILE A 89 -5.74 -10.67 3.86
C ILE A 89 -5.99 -11.55 2.61
N SER A 90 -7.15 -12.22 2.55
CA SER A 90 -7.48 -13.19 1.50
C SER A 90 -7.74 -12.60 0.11
N ASN A 91 -8.06 -11.30 0.00
CA ASN A 91 -8.17 -10.62 -1.31
C ASN A 91 -6.85 -9.99 -1.78
N GLN A 92 -5.78 -10.13 -0.99
CA GLN A 92 -4.43 -9.68 -1.34
C GLN A 92 -3.44 -10.85 -1.50
N GLU A 93 -3.88 -12.10 -1.37
CA GLU A 93 -3.07 -13.31 -1.62
C GLU A 93 -3.08 -13.82 -3.08
N SER A 94 -3.82 -13.21 -4.02
CA SER A 94 -3.85 -13.70 -5.42
C SER A 94 -2.71 -13.21 -6.32
N VAL A 95 -1.68 -12.53 -5.80
CA VAL A 95 -0.55 -12.05 -6.63
C VAL A 95 0.82 -12.55 -6.14
N ALA A 96 0.92 -13.14 -4.95
CA ALA A 96 2.21 -13.54 -4.39
C ALA A 96 2.65 -14.99 -4.65
N SER A 97 1.90 -15.83 -5.39
CA SER A 97 2.30 -17.24 -5.54
C SER A 97 2.08 -17.91 -6.89
N ASN A 98 1.86 -17.17 -7.99
CA ASN A 98 1.85 -17.77 -9.35
C ASN A 98 2.61 -16.93 -10.39
N SER A 99 3.91 -16.72 -10.18
CA SER A 99 4.86 -16.48 -11.29
C SER A 99 6.31 -16.72 -10.86
N PHE A 100 6.53 -17.82 -10.15
CA PHE A 100 7.76 -18.59 -10.33
C PHE A 100 7.45 -19.70 -11.35
N VAL A 101 7.19 -19.31 -12.60
CA VAL A 101 7.30 -20.26 -13.70
C VAL A 101 8.69 -20.06 -14.27
N LEU A 102 9.53 -21.03 -13.95
CA LEU A 102 10.81 -21.29 -14.58
C LEU A 102 10.70 -21.13 -16.10
N THR A 103 11.35 -20.12 -16.66
CA THR A 103 11.77 -20.17 -18.05
C THR A 103 13.28 -20.45 -18.05
N GLN A 104 13.60 -21.74 -18.17
CA GLN A 104 14.80 -22.19 -18.88
C GLN A 104 14.65 -21.84 -20.36
#